data_AF-A0A2V8KTW9-F1
#
_entry.id   AF-A0A2V8KTW9-F1
#
_cell.length_a   1.000
_cell.length_b   1.000
_cell.length_c   1.000
_cell.angle_alpha   90.00
_cell.angle_beta   90.00
_cell.angle_gamma   90.00
#
_symmetry.space_group_name_H-M   'P 1'
#
loop_
_entity.id
_entity.type
_entity.pdbx_description
1 polymer ?
#
loop_
_entity_poly.entity_id
_entity_poly.type
_entity_poly.pdbx_seq_one_letter_code
_entity_poly.pdbx_strand_id
1 'polypeptide(L)'
;MRSNNELVKELRTAPGRWMDAAIVVAFENRFEFVSEDHPDPLGRLNSLQRQGGLAIGLAGVVPTAYTHPLFFSQVFQEYKGQSWAHRYMDILHGIVQRHSSL
;
A
#
# COMPACT_ATOMS: atom_id res chain seq x y z
N MET A 1 -0.54 16.73 -6.68
CA MET A 1 -0.34 15.27 -6.55
C MET A 1 1.15 15.03 -6.54
N ARG A 2 1.67 14.20 -5.63
CA ARG A 2 3.11 13.94 -5.55
C ARG A 2 3.58 13.13 -6.76
N SER A 3 4.87 13.23 -7.07
CA SER A 3 5.48 12.44 -8.14
C SER A 3 5.66 10.99 -7.71
N ASN A 4 5.67 10.06 -8.68
CA ASN A 4 5.92 8.65 -8.38
C ASN A 4 7.32 8.41 -7.79
N ASN A 5 8.29 9.27 -8.10
CA ASN A 5 9.60 9.25 -7.44
C ASN A 5 9.49 9.53 -5.95
N GLU A 6 8.65 10.49 -5.54
CA GLU A 6 8.41 10.77 -4.12
C GLU A 6 7.68 9.63 -3.43
N LEU A 7 6.70 9.00 -4.09
CA LEU A 7 5.97 7.86 -3.53
C LEU A 7 6.88 6.64 -3.34
N VAL A 8 7.73 6.33 -4.32
CA VAL A 8 8.72 5.24 -4.22
C VAL A 8 9.80 5.57 -3.19
N LYS A 9 10.20 6.84 -3.08
CA LYS A 9 11.09 7.27 -2.00
C LYS A 9 10.42 7.08 -0.64
N GLU A 10 9.15 7.46 -0.51
CA GLU A 10 8.38 7.25 0.72
C GLU A 10 8.33 5.76 1.07
N LEU A 11 8.02 4.88 0.11
CA LEU A 11 8.06 3.43 0.27
C LEU A 11 9.41 2.94 0.82
N ARG A 12 10.52 3.40 0.26
CA ARG A 12 11.88 3.01 0.72
C ARG A 12 12.27 3.60 2.07
N THR A 13 11.61 4.67 2.50
CA THR A 13 11.82 5.31 3.81
C THR A 13 10.77 4.90 4.85
N ALA A 14 9.69 4.26 4.42
CA ALA A 14 8.67 3.67 5.26
C ALA A 14 9.23 2.61 6.23
N PRO A 15 10.35 1.88 5.96
CA PRO A 15 10.84 0.88 6.89
C PRO A 15 11.93 1.44 7.81
N GLY A 16 11.51 1.79 9.02
CA GLY A 16 12.25 1.37 10.21
C GLY A 16 11.60 0.17 10.92
N ARG A 17 10.36 -0.23 10.53
CA ARG A 17 9.52 -1.19 11.29
C ARG A 17 8.59 -2.09 10.47
N TRP A 18 8.42 -1.87 9.17
CA TRP A 18 7.45 -2.61 8.36
C TRP A 18 8.18 -3.62 7.46
N MET A 19 7.79 -4.88 7.53
CA MET A 19 8.17 -5.95 6.60
C MET A 19 7.22 -5.94 5.40
N ASP A 20 7.71 -6.38 4.24
CA ASP A 20 6.93 -6.52 3.00
C ASP A 20 6.17 -5.23 2.63
N ALA A 21 6.81 -4.07 2.84
CA ALA A 21 6.19 -2.79 2.57
C ALA A 21 5.87 -2.64 1.07
N ALA A 22 4.69 -2.11 0.77
CA ALA A 22 4.23 -1.89 -0.59
C ALA A 22 3.37 -0.62 -0.72
N ILE A 23 3.45 0.01 -1.88
CA ILE A 23 2.46 1.01 -2.31
C ILE A 23 1.19 0.29 -2.72
N VAL A 24 0.06 0.70 -2.16
CA VAL A 24 -1.27 0.24 -2.54
C VAL A 24 -1.77 1.08 -3.69
N VAL A 25 -2.07 0.43 -4.81
CA VAL A 25 -2.69 1.03 -5.99
C VAL A 25 -4.12 0.50 -6.12
N ALA A 26 -5.10 1.39 -5.97
CA ALA A 26 -6.52 1.08 -6.07
C ALA A 26 -7.01 1.26 -7.52
N PHE A 27 -7.73 0.26 -7.99
CA PHE A 27 -8.60 0.31 -9.17
C PHE A 27 -10.05 0.19 -8.70
N GLU A 28 -11.02 0.49 -9.55
CA GLU A 28 -12.44 0.39 -9.22
C GLU A 28 -12.86 -0.98 -8.68
N ASN A 29 -12.20 -2.06 -9.12
CA ASN A 29 -12.57 -3.44 -8.81
C ASN A 29 -11.46 -4.29 -8.17
N ARG A 30 -10.26 -3.75 -7.96
CA ARG A 30 -9.13 -4.51 -7.42
C ARG A 30 -8.07 -3.63 -6.78
N PHE A 31 -7.17 -4.27 -6.04
CA PHE A 31 -5.94 -3.67 -5.54
C PHE A 31 -4.74 -4.29 -6.25
N GLU A 32 -3.75 -3.47 -6.54
CA GLU A 32 -2.44 -3.85 -7.04
C GLU A 32 -1.38 -3.27 -6.11
N PHE A 33 -0.21 -3.90 -6.07
CA PHE A 33 0.83 -3.54 -5.12
C PHE A 33 2.15 -3.27 -5.83
N VAL A 34 2.91 -2.31 -5.31
CA VAL A 34 4.31 -2.08 -5.69
C VAL A 34 5.16 -2.26 -4.44
N SER A 35 5.72 -3.46 -4.31
CA SER A 35 6.64 -3.80 -3.22
C SER A 35 7.97 -3.05 -3.35
N GLU A 36 8.63 -2.80 -2.22
CA GLU A 36 9.98 -2.22 -2.19
C GLU A 36 11.02 -3.10 -2.91
N ASP A 37 10.84 -4.42 -2.87
CA ASP A 37 11.75 -5.41 -3.47
C ASP A 37 11.51 -5.62 -4.97
N HIS A 38 10.53 -4.94 -5.57
CA HIS A 38 10.30 -5.03 -7.00
C HIS A 38 11.54 -4.53 -7.77
N PRO A 39 12.03 -5.23 -8.82
CA PRO A 39 13.24 -4.83 -9.55
C PRO A 39 13.20 -3.42 -10.15
N ASP A 40 11.99 -2.98 -10.53
CA ASP A 40 11.71 -1.61 -10.99
C ASP A 40 10.39 -1.09 -10.41
N PRO A 41 10.39 -0.58 -9.16
CA PRO A 41 9.16 -0.17 -8.49
C PRO A 41 8.56 1.10 -9.13
N LEU A 42 9.42 1.98 -9.65
CA LEU A 42 8.99 3.20 -10.34
C LEU A 42 8.28 2.87 -11.66
N GLY A 43 8.87 2.01 -12.49
CA GLY A 43 8.26 1.58 -13.74
C GLY A 43 6.95 0.81 -13.52
N ARG A 44 6.90 -0.04 -12.49
CA ARG A 44 5.65 -0.73 -12.09
C ARG A 44 4.57 0.28 -11.70
N LEU A 45 4.88 1.24 -10.83
CA LEU A 45 3.93 2.27 -10.40
C LEU A 45 3.44 3.12 -11.58
N ASN A 46 4.35 3.55 -12.44
CA ASN A 46 4.02 4.27 -13.68
C ASN A 46 3.10 3.46 -14.60
N SER A 47 3.32 2.15 -14.71
CA SER A 47 2.47 1.27 -15.51
C SER A 47 1.06 1.16 -14.94
N LEU A 48 0.94 0.95 -13.63
CA LEU A 48 -0.36 0.82 -12.95
C LEU A 48 -1.18 2.11 -13.03
N GLN A 49 -0.54 3.27 -12.85
CA GLN A 49 -1.24 4.56 -12.98
C GLN A 49 -1.68 4.86 -14.41
N ARG A 50 -0.89 4.48 -15.43
CA ARG A 50 -1.33 4.59 -16.83
C ARG A 50 -2.52 3.70 -17.17
N GLN A 51 -2.72 2.62 -16.44
CA GLN A 51 -3.89 1.75 -16.55
C GLN A 51 -5.11 2.28 -15.79
N GLY A 52 -5.02 3.45 -15.16
CA GLY A 52 -6.09 4.08 -14.39
C GLY A 52 -6.04 3.79 -12.89
N GLY A 53 -5.00 3.12 -12.41
CA GLY A 53 -4.82 2.87 -10.98
C GLY A 53 -4.44 4.14 -10.21
N LEU A 54 -4.93 4.28 -8.99
CA LEU A 54 -4.59 5.38 -8.09
C LEU A 54 -3.71 4.87 -6.95
N ALA A 55 -2.51 5.42 -6.82
CA ALA A 55 -1.62 5.10 -5.70
C ALA A 55 -2.16 5.81 -4.46
N ILE A 56 -2.78 5.08 -3.53
CA ILE A 56 -3.57 5.67 -2.44
C ILE A 56 -2.86 5.64 -1.09
N GLY A 57 -1.81 4.84 -0.94
CA GLY A 57 -1.05 4.78 0.30
C GLY A 57 -0.04 3.65 0.36
N LEU A 58 0.39 3.33 1.57
CA LEU A 58 1.31 2.25 1.88
C LEU A 58 0.61 1.20 2.72
N ALA A 59 1.00 -0.05 2.53
CA ALA A 59 0.66 -1.16 3.39
C ALA A 59 1.91 -1.99 3.69
N GLY A 60 1.88 -2.71 4.79
CA GLY A 60 2.98 -3.59 5.20
C GLY A 60 2.60 -4.39 6.42
N VAL A 61 3.53 -5.22 6.86
CA VAL A 61 3.35 -6.09 8.02
C VAL A 61 4.30 -5.64 9.12
N VAL A 62 3.81 -5.59 10.36
CA VAL A 62 4.67 -5.40 11.53
C VAL A 62 4.82 -6.75 12.23
N PRO A 63 6.06 -7.26 12.38
CA PRO A 63 6.30 -8.42 13.22
C PRO A 63 5.95 -8.03 14.66
N THR A 64 5.09 -8.83 15.29
CA THR A 64 4.79 -8.67 16.71
C THR A 64 5.46 -9.79 17.51
N ALA A 65 5.65 -9.58 18.80
CA ALA A 65 6.12 -10.65 19.70
C ALA A 65 5.11 -11.81 19.85
N TYR A 66 3.92 -11.68 19.24
CA TYR A 66 2.86 -12.68 19.22
C TYR A 66 2.83 -13.41 17.87
N THR A 67 2.18 -14.58 17.85
CA THR A 67 2.17 -15.53 16.73
C THR A 67 1.53 -15.01 15.43
N HIS A 68 0.89 -13.84 15.45
CA HIS A 68 0.20 -13.27 14.29
C HIS A 68 0.82 -11.92 13.89
N PRO A 69 1.40 -11.81 12.69
CA PRO A 69 1.83 -10.53 12.14
C PRO A 69 0.65 -9.56 12.02
N LEU A 70 0.86 -8.28 12.34
CA LEU A 70 -0.17 -7.25 12.19
C LEU A 70 -0.03 -6.57 10.84
N PHE A 71 -1.12 -6.54 10.08
CA PHE A 71 -1.21 -5.76 8.86
C PHE A 71 -1.45 -4.28 9.20
N PHE A 72 -0.62 -3.40 8.65
CA PHE A 72 -0.75 -1.95 8.78
C PHE A 72 -0.92 -1.33 7.40
N SER A 73 -1.77 -0.31 7.33
CA SER A 73 -1.94 0.51 6.13
C SER A 73 -2.10 1.97 6.50
N GLN A 74 -1.55 2.86 5.69
CA GLN A 74 -1.72 4.30 5.81
C GLN A 74 -1.99 4.91 4.44
N VAL A 75 -2.96 5.83 4.37
CA VAL A 75 -3.16 6.63 3.16
C VAL A 75 -2.05 7.65 2.99
N PHE A 76 -1.72 7.99 1.75
CA PHE A 76 -0.81 9.08 1.46
C PHE A 76 -1.37 10.44 1.92
N GLN A 77 -0.48 11.42 2.14
CA GLN A 77 -0.83 12.72 2.70
C GLN A 77 -1.95 13.42 1.93
N GLU A 78 -1.93 13.35 0.60
CA GLU A 78 -2.96 13.94 -0.27
C GLU A 78 -4.36 13.33 -0.10
N TYR A 79 -4.46 12.11 0.44
CA TYR A 79 -5.71 11.39 0.64
C TYR A 79 -6.19 11.40 2.08
N LYS A 80 -5.45 12.00 3.04
CA LYS A 80 -5.86 12.01 4.45
C LYS A 80 -7.24 12.62 4.70
N GLY A 81 -7.63 13.63 3.94
CA GLY A 81 -8.95 14.26 4.03
C GLY A 81 -10.04 13.60 3.17
N GLN A 82 -9.73 12.50 2.47
CA GLN A 82 -10.59 11.92 1.46
C GLN A 82 -11.16 10.58 1.94
N SER A 83 -12.41 10.58 2.42
CA SER A 83 -13.06 9.40 3.02
C SER A 83 -13.10 8.18 2.11
N TRP A 84 -13.13 8.36 0.79
CA TRP A 84 -13.12 7.24 -0.15
C TRP A 84 -11.80 6.45 -0.08
N ALA A 85 -10.65 7.11 0.08
CA ALA A 85 -9.36 6.43 0.12
C ALA A 85 -9.20 5.59 1.38
N HIS A 86 -9.67 6.12 2.52
CA HIS A 86 -9.73 5.38 3.78
C HIS A 86 -10.65 4.16 3.66
N ARG A 87 -11.83 4.31 3.05
CA ARG A 87 -12.74 3.18 2.80
C ARG A 87 -12.09 2.08 1.96
N TYR A 88 -11.31 2.43 0.95
CA TYR A 88 -10.56 1.45 0.15
C TYR A 88 -9.51 0.71 0.99
N MET A 89 -8.79 1.41 1.87
CA MET A 89 -7.86 0.76 2.82
C MET A 89 -8.58 -0.13 3.84
N ASP A 90 -9.76 0.25 4.32
CA ASP A 90 -10.57 -0.59 5.21
C ASP A 90 -11.02 -1.88 4.53
N ILE A 91 -11.40 -1.81 3.24
CA ILE A 91 -11.73 -2.99 2.42
C ILE A 91 -10.50 -3.89 2.30
N LEU A 92 -9.33 -3.33 1.98
CA LEU A 92 -8.07 -4.07 1.90
C LEU A 92 -7.77 -4.79 3.22
N HIS A 93 -7.86 -4.09 4.35
CA HIS A 93 -7.67 -4.66 5.68
C HIS A 93 -8.64 -5.81 5.95
N GLY A 94 -9.92 -5.65 5.59
CA GLY A 94 -10.94 -6.71 5.73
C GLY A 94 -10.67 -7.95 4.87
N ILE A 95 -10.07 -7.79 3.68
CA ILE A 95 -9.65 -8.93 2.84
C ILE A 95 -8.52 -9.71 3.53
N VAL A 96 -7.50 -9.00 4.02
CA VAL A 96 -6.33 -9.62 4.69
C VAL A 96 -6.78 -10.40 5.94
N GLN A 97 -7.62 -9.81 6.80
CA GLN A 97 -8.09 -10.48 8.02
C GLN A 97 -8.83 -11.80 7.75
N ARG A 98 -9.64 -11.86 6.68
CA ARG A 98 -10.36 -13.10 6.32
C ARG A 98 -9.42 -14.22 5.88
N HIS A 99 -8.32 -13.86 5.20
CA HIS A 99 -7.34 -14.83 4.73
C HIS A 99 -6.40 -15.32 5.84
N SER A 100 -6.14 -14.51 6.88
CA SER A 100 -5.34 -14.91 8.05
C SER A 100 -6.07 -15.80 9.06
N SER A 101 -7.36 -16.10 8.84
CA SER A 101 -8.22 -16.88 9.75
C SER A 101 -8.45 -18.33 9.30
N LEU A 102 -7.72 -18.79 8.27
CA LEU A 102 -7.74 -20.15 7.71
C LEU A 102 -6.43 -20.86 8.04
#